data_AF-A0A290XCG0-F1
#
_entry.id   AF-A0A290XCG0-F1
#
_cell.length_a   1.000
_cell.length_b   1.000
_cell.length_c   1.000
_cell.angle_alpha   90.00
_cell.angle_beta   90.00
_cell.angle_gamma   90.00
#
_symmetry.space_group_name_H-M   'P 1'
#
loop_
_entity.id
_entity.type
_entity.pdbx_description
1 polymer ?
#
loop_
_entity_poly.entity_id
_entity_poly.type
_entity_poly.pdbx_seq_one_letter_code
_entity_poly.pdbx_strand_id
1 'polypeptide(L)'
;MIDPIPLEDLALLDVLQQVSQASEALSVETEIKRRLIEAALIEDHEDGIRLTHAGIALCKSLQHRVAADKLAAEILEKRELAAAAVALLPGERAPAEASPAA
;
A
#
# COMPACT_ATOMS: atom_id res chain seq x y z
N MET A 1 2.06 -14.50 4.82
CA MET A 1 3.08 -13.47 4.54
C MET A 1 2.35 -12.40 3.75
N ILE A 2 2.23 -11.18 4.27
CA ILE A 2 1.68 -10.07 3.48
C ILE A 2 2.80 -9.67 2.53
N ASP A 3 2.50 -9.61 1.24
CA ASP A 3 3.44 -9.20 0.21
C ASP A 3 3.24 -7.70 -0.02
N PRO A 4 4.13 -6.83 0.49
CA PRO A 4 3.98 -5.39 0.35
C PRO A 4 4.09 -5.00 -1.12
N ILE A 5 3.39 -3.94 -1.51
CA ILE A 5 3.47 -3.37 -2.85
C ILE A 5 4.94 -3.02 -3.18
N PRO A 6 5.46 -3.49 -4.34
CA PRO A 6 6.82 -3.19 -4.77
C PRO A 6 7.06 -1.68 -4.93
N LEU A 7 8.32 -1.26 -4.79
CA LEU A 7 8.70 0.15 -4.96
C LEU A 7 8.44 0.64 -6.38
N GLU A 8 8.62 -0.23 -7.38
CA GLU A 8 8.37 0.07 -8.79
C GLU A 8 6.89 0.38 -9.04
N ASP A 9 6.00 -0.36 -8.37
CA ASP A 9 4.55 -0.15 -8.45
C ASP A 9 4.13 1.16 -7.79
N LEU A 10 4.79 1.55 -6.69
CA LEU A 10 4.60 2.86 -6.05
C LEU A 10 5.07 4.01 -6.94
N ALA A 11 6.27 3.89 -7.52
CA ALA A 11 6.81 4.88 -8.44
C ALA A 11 5.93 5.04 -9.70
N LEU A 12 5.42 3.93 -10.23
CA LEU A 12 4.46 3.95 -11.35
C LEU A 12 3.15 4.65 -10.94
N LEU A 13 2.63 4.37 -9.75
CA LEU A 13 1.42 5.03 -9.25
C LEU A 13 1.61 6.55 -9.18
N ASP A 14 2.75 7.02 -8.68
CA ASP A 14 3.06 8.46 -8.59
C ASP A 14 3.06 9.12 -9.98
N VAL A 15 3.70 8.49 -10.97
CA VAL A 15 3.71 9.00 -12.34
C VAL A 15 2.30 9.03 -12.93
N LEU A 16 1.52 7.96 -12.78
CA LEU A 16 0.14 7.91 -13.27
C LEU A 16 -0.76 8.96 -12.60
N GLN A 17 -0.60 9.19 -11.30
CA GLN A 17 -1.34 10.23 -10.58
C GLN A 17 -0.98 11.62 -11.09
N GLN A 18 0.30 11.87 -11.33
CA GLN A 18 0.75 13.17 -11.81
C GLN A 18 0.23 13.46 -13.23
N VAL A 19 0.18 12.44 -14.10
CA VAL A 19 -0.47 12.55 -15.43
C VAL A 19 -1.98 12.80 -15.28
N SER A 20 -2.64 12.12 -14.35
CA SER A 20 -4.09 12.29 -14.12
C SER A 20 -4.48 13.69 -13.67
N GLN A 21 -3.59 14.38 -12.96
CA GLN A 21 -3.81 15.74 -12.44
C GLN A 21 -3.46 16.83 -13.45
N ALA A 22 -3.10 16.46 -14.69
CA ALA A 22 -2.69 17.37 -15.76
C ALA A 22 -1.66 18.41 -15.31
N SER A 23 -0.75 18.01 -14.41
CA SER A 23 0.29 18.91 -13.93
C SER A 23 1.27 19.15 -15.08
N GLU A 24 1.19 20.33 -15.70
CA GLU A 24 2.07 20.80 -16.79
C GLU A 24 3.58 20.70 -16.46
N ALA A 25 3.92 20.49 -15.19
CA ALA A 25 5.27 20.28 -14.69
C ALA A 25 5.85 18.88 -14.98
N LEU A 26 5.11 17.99 -15.64
CA LEU A 26 5.59 16.66 -15.98
C LEU A 26 6.61 16.69 -17.12
N SER A 27 7.85 16.98 -16.77
CA SER A 27 9.01 16.42 -17.46
C SER A 27 9.10 14.93 -17.11
N VAL A 28 8.10 14.11 -17.49
CA VAL A 28 8.29 12.66 -17.54
C VAL A 28 9.49 12.45 -18.45
N GLU A 29 10.54 11.80 -17.94
CA GLU A 29 11.70 11.47 -18.76
C GLU A 29 11.23 10.81 -20.06
N THR A 30 11.78 11.22 -21.18
CA THR A 30 11.27 10.87 -22.52
C THR A 30 11.18 9.35 -22.74
N GLU A 31 12.05 8.58 -22.08
CA GLU A 31 12.04 7.11 -22.07
C GLU A 31 10.89 6.52 -21.25
N ILE A 32 10.60 7.05 -20.07
CA ILE A 32 9.46 6.63 -19.24
C ILE A 32 8.16 6.94 -19.98
N LYS A 33 8.05 8.13 -20.58
CA LYS A 33 6.88 8.50 -21.39
C LYS A 33 6.67 7.50 -22.53
N ARG A 34 7.73 7.18 -23.27
CA ARG A 34 7.67 6.21 -24.37
C ARG A 34 7.15 4.86 -23.89
N ARG A 35 7.71 4.33 -22.81
CA ARG A 35 7.29 3.04 -22.23
C ARG A 35 5.83 3.05 -21.80
N LEU A 36 5.35 4.15 -21.22
CA LEU A 36 3.95 4.28 -20.81
C LEU A 36 2.99 4.34 -22.02
N ILE A 37 3.41 4.96 -23.13
CA ILE A 37 2.67 4.94 -24.40
C ILE A 37 2.68 3.53 -25.01
N GLU A 38 3.85 2.87 -25.04
CA GLU A 38 3.99 1.49 -25.52
C GLU A 38 3.15 0.50 -24.73
N ALA A 39 3.01 0.74 -23.42
CA ALA A 39 2.14 -0.02 -22.52
C ALA A 39 0.65 0.38 -22.61
N ALA A 40 0.30 1.32 -23.50
CA ALA A 40 -1.05 1.87 -23.66
C ALA A 40 -1.67 2.42 -22.35
N LEU A 41 -0.84 2.92 -21.43
CA LEU A 41 -1.29 3.51 -20.16
C LEU A 41 -1.55 5.01 -20.30
N ILE A 42 -0.84 5.67 -21.20
CA ILE A 42 -0.99 7.09 -21.51
C ILE A 42 -1.07 7.29 -23.03
N GLU A 43 -1.65 8.41 -23.44
CA GLU A 43 -1.70 8.85 -24.83
C GLU A 43 -1.33 10.33 -24.95
N ASP A 44 -0.71 10.69 -26.08
CA ASP A 44 -0.44 12.07 -26.44
C ASP A 44 -1.68 12.67 -27.13
N HIS A 45 -2.16 13.79 -26.58
CA HIS A 45 -3.28 14.57 -27.12
C HIS A 45 -2.80 15.99 -27.46
N GLU A 46 -3.61 16.76 -28.21
CA GLU A 46 -3.28 18.15 -28.59
C GLU A 46 -3.04 19.06 -27.37
N ASP A 47 -3.67 18.76 -26.24
CA ASP A 47 -3.54 19.49 -24.97
C ASP A 47 -2.49 18.90 -24.03
N GLY A 48 -1.67 17.94 -24.50
CA GLY A 48 -0.68 17.24 -23.70
C GLY A 48 -1.03 15.77 -23.43
N ILE A 49 -0.40 15.20 -22.40
CA ILE A 49 -0.49 13.77 -22.08
C ILE A 49 -1.74 13.49 -21.26
N ARG A 50 -2.47 12.41 -21.61
CA ARG A 50 -3.64 11.94 -20.85
C ARG A 50 -3.52 10.46 -20.51
N LEU A 51 -4.16 10.05 -19.41
CA LEU A 51 -4.29 8.63 -19.09
C LEU A 51 -5.31 7.98 -20.03
N THR A 52 -4.98 6.77 -20.51
CA THR A 52 -5.97 5.92 -21.18
C THR A 52 -6.91 5.28 -20.16
N HIS A 53 -7.96 4.60 -20.63
CA HIS A 53 -8.81 3.78 -19.76
C HIS A 53 -8.02 2.73 -18.97
N ALA A 54 -7.03 2.08 -19.60
CA ALA A 54 -6.18 1.10 -18.96
C ALA A 54 -5.28 1.76 -17.89
N GLY A 55 -4.72 2.93 -18.18
CA GLY A 55 -3.96 3.72 -17.21
C GLY A 55 -4.78 4.11 -15.99
N ILE A 56 -6.04 4.54 -16.19
CA ILE A 56 -6.96 4.88 -15.10
C ILE A 56 -7.27 3.65 -14.24
N ALA A 57 -7.56 2.50 -14.87
CA ALA A 57 -7.86 1.27 -14.16
C ALA A 57 -6.66 0.80 -13.31
N LEU A 58 -5.44 0.86 -13.89
CA LEU A 58 -4.22 0.49 -13.19
C LEU A 58 -3.91 1.44 -12.03
N CYS A 59 -4.03 2.75 -12.24
CA CYS A 59 -3.87 3.75 -11.20
C CYS A 59 -4.77 3.46 -10.00
N LYS A 60 -6.06 3.20 -10.22
CA LYS A 60 -7.01 2.83 -9.16
C LYS A 60 -6.65 1.52 -8.47
N SER A 61 -6.23 0.51 -9.24
CA SER A 61 -5.80 -0.78 -8.69
C SER A 61 -4.62 -0.61 -7.71
N LEU A 62 -3.61 0.16 -8.11
CA LEU A 62 -2.44 0.44 -7.29
C LEU A 62 -2.81 1.25 -6.03
N GLN A 63 -3.70 2.25 -6.14
CA GLN A 63 -4.21 2.99 -4.97
C GLN A 63 -4.88 2.08 -3.95
N HIS A 64 -5.69 1.12 -4.41
CA HIS A 64 -6.34 0.16 -3.51
C HIS A 64 -5.33 -0.77 -2.83
N ARG A 65 -4.28 -1.21 -3.55
CA ARG A 65 -3.21 -2.02 -2.96
C ARG A 65 -2.46 -1.25 -1.87
N VAL A 66 -2.07 0.00 -2.13
CA VAL A 66 -1.44 0.87 -1.13
C VAL A 66 -2.31 1.05 0.12
N ALA A 67 -3.61 1.30 -0.07
CA ALA A 67 -4.55 1.43 1.04
C ALA A 67 -4.68 0.12 1.84
N ALA A 68 -4.76 -1.02 1.15
CA ALA A 68 -4.83 -2.33 1.79
C ALA A 68 -3.56 -2.67 2.59
N ASP A 69 -2.38 -2.38 2.02
CA ASP A 69 -1.10 -2.61 2.69
C ASP A 69 -0.96 -1.77 3.96
N LYS A 70 -1.39 -0.50 3.90
CA LYS A 70 -1.42 0.37 5.08
C LYS A 70 -2.32 -0.20 6.18
N LEU A 71 -3.53 -0.63 5.83
CA LEU A 71 -4.45 -1.26 6.78
C LEU A 71 -3.88 -2.56 7.35
N ALA A 72 -3.22 -3.36 6.52
CA ALA A 72 -2.59 -4.60 6.95
C ALA A 72 -1.45 -4.33 7.94
N ALA A 73 -0.60 -3.34 7.68
CA ALA A 73 0.46 -2.89 8.57
C ALA A 73 -0.11 -2.41 9.93
N GLU A 74 -1.16 -1.58 9.92
CA GLU A 74 -1.81 -1.12 11.15
C GLU A 74 -2.41 -2.27 11.98
N ILE A 75 -2.95 -3.30 11.33
CA ILE A 75 -3.48 -4.49 12.01
C ILE A 75 -2.35 -5.30 12.65
N LEU A 76 -1.23 -5.46 11.95
CA LEU A 76 -0.06 -6.17 12.49
C LEU A 76 0.53 -5.44 13.70
N GLU A 77 0.72 -4.13 13.60
CA GLU A 77 1.22 -3.29 14.71
C GLU A 77 0.31 -3.41 15.94
N LYS A 78 -1.02 -3.30 15.75
CA LYS A 78 -2.00 -3.48 16.85
C LYS A 78 -1.92 -4.86 17.48
N ARG A 79 -1.72 -5.91 16.67
CA ARG A 79 -1.58 -7.30 17.16
C ARG A 79 -0.30 -7.49 17.94
N GLU A 80 0.80 -6.91 17.51
CA GLU A 80 2.09 -6.95 18.21
C GLU A 80 2.02 -6.20 19.55
N LEU A 81 1.43 -5.00 19.57
CA LEU A 81 1.20 -4.24 20.79
C LEU A 81 0.28 -4.99 21.78
N ALA A 82 -0.79 -5.62 21.28
CA ALA A 82 -1.67 -6.43 22.12
C ALA A 82 -0.95 -7.68 22.68
N ALA A 83 -0.14 -8.36 21.87
CA ALA A 83 0.66 -9.49 22.32
C ALA A 83 1.70 -9.09 23.37
N ALA A 84 2.36 -7.94 23.20
CA ALA A 84 3.29 -7.38 24.18
C ALA A 84 2.59 -7.00 25.49
N ALA A 85 1.39 -6.41 25.42
CA ALA A 85 0.60 -6.07 26.60
C ALA A 85 0.17 -7.32 27.40
N VAL A 86 -0.20 -8.42 26.71
CA VAL A 86 -0.53 -9.70 27.34
C VAL A 86 0.71 -10.36 27.96
N ALA A 87 1.87 -10.29 27.29
CA ALA A 87 3.13 -10.84 27.80
C ALA A 87 3.66 -10.09 29.04
N LEU A 88 3.29 -8.82 29.21
CA LEU A 88 3.68 -7.99 30.36
C LEU A 88 2.80 -8.18 31.60
N LEU A 89 1.71 -8.95 31.53
CA LEU A 89 0.90 -9.28 32.71
C LEU A 89 1.53 -10.48 33.46
N PRO A 90 2.15 -10.28 34.64
CA PRO A 90 2.59 -11.38 35.47
C PRO A 90 1.40 -11.79 36.36
N GLY A 91 0.83 -13.00 36.17
CA GLY A 91 -0.05 -13.51 37.23
C GLY A 91 -1.09 -14.59 36.95
N GLU A 92 -1.03 -15.41 35.89
CA GLU A 92 -1.93 -16.57 35.79
C GLU A 92 -1.18 -17.89 35.59
N ARG A 93 -0.74 -18.48 36.72
CA ARG A 93 -0.59 -19.93 37.00
C ARG A 93 -0.28 -20.07 38.50
N ALA A 94 -0.98 -20.86 39.32
CA ALA A 94 -1.91 -21.96 39.09
C ALA A 94 -2.93 -22.09 40.25
N PRO A 95 -4.07 -22.80 40.06
CA PRO A 95 -4.94 -23.21 41.15
C PRO A 95 -4.45 -24.55 41.73
N ALA A 96 -3.74 -24.52 42.85
CA ALA A 96 -3.49 -25.65 43.74
C ALA A 96 -2.89 -25.03 45.01
N GLU A 97 -3.43 -25.18 46.22
CA GLU A 97 -3.90 -26.42 46.79
C GLU A 97 -5.17 -26.23 47.64
N ALA A 98 -5.98 -27.28 47.65
CA ALA A 98 -7.07 -27.45 48.57
C ALA A 98 -6.57 -27.46 50.03
N SER A 99 -7.35 -26.83 50.89
CA SER A 99 -7.40 -27.03 52.35
C SER A 99 -7.37 -28.54 52.70
N PRO A 100 -6.81 -28.95 53.86
CA PRO A 100 -7.70 -29.05 55.01
C PRO A 100 -7.07 -28.64 56.36
N ALA A 101 -8.00 -28.34 57.27
CA ALA A 101 -7.83 -28.08 58.68
C ALA A 101 -7.04 -29.16 59.46
N ALA A 102 -6.29 -28.71 60.48
CA ALA A 102 -6.23 -29.29 61.83
C ALA A 102 -5.59 -28.29 62.79
#